data_AF-V9DEP4-F1
#
_entry.id   AF-V9DEP4-F1
#
_cell.length_a   1.000
_cell.length_b   1.000
_cell.length_c   1.000
_cell.angle_alpha   90.00
_cell.angle_beta   90.00
_cell.angle_gamma   90.00
#
_symmetry.space_group_name_H-M   'P 1'
#
loop_
_entity.id
_entity.type
_entity.pdbx_description
1 polymer ?
#
loop_
_entity_poly.entity_id
_entity_poly.type
_entity_poly.pdbx_seq_one_letter_code
_entity_poly.pdbx_strand_id
1 'polypeptide(L)'
;MGLNNHYRSVSTNDEAFPLAEKGLKRAGWGKQSVFLSIATGTLFIAIVAAVLSMISSVFVSHDTSSQAVASSTASAAAVVASTALTSATPIATPIVDDESLKTVEDSQTSEAPIQDCGNTPDQARANGCIFDVMMQLWTPAACFDEVLSNRFLEVGNWTWYADPGATRIYTLEEMRKGEHDAVYVAQDYHVTHCIYAWEKLVRAMRNQEPLITELISYDHVIHCRHKTLQRQDGGASIRGVRAPTGWTQCAPYDTWKNHLPPNEHSSVD
;
A
#
# COMPACT_ATOMS: atom_id res chain seq x y z
N MET A 1 -10.84 -0.16 40.36
CA MET A 1 -10.23 -1.23 39.54
C MET A 1 -10.35 -0.78 38.10
N GLY A 2 -9.21 -0.55 37.43
CA GLY A 2 -9.07 0.35 36.29
C GLY A 2 -9.68 -0.18 34.99
N LEU A 3 -10.62 0.60 34.45
CA LEU A 3 -11.08 0.52 33.07
C LEU A 3 -10.28 1.55 32.27
N ASN A 4 -9.18 1.11 31.67
CA ASN A 4 -8.42 1.93 30.73
C ASN A 4 -9.25 2.11 29.46
N ASN A 5 -9.89 3.28 29.36
CA ASN A 5 -10.66 3.79 28.23
C ASN A 5 -9.79 3.99 26.97
N HIS A 6 -9.25 2.93 26.36
CA HIS A 6 -8.48 3.05 25.13
C HIS A 6 -9.33 3.02 23.84
N TYR A 7 -10.62 2.68 23.93
CA TYR A 7 -11.55 2.73 22.81
C TYR A 7 -12.87 3.38 23.24
N ARG A 8 -12.98 4.70 23.09
CA ARG A 8 -14.27 5.38 23.15
C ARG A 8 -14.97 5.09 21.83
N SER A 9 -16.00 4.24 21.86
CA SER A 9 -16.74 3.78 20.67
C SER A 9 -17.16 4.95 19.79
N VAL A 10 -16.85 4.85 18.50
CA VAL A 10 -17.35 5.79 17.49
C VAL A 10 -18.82 5.46 17.24
N SER A 11 -19.68 6.21 17.93
CA SER A 11 -21.02 6.68 17.57
C SER A 11 -22.10 5.68 17.09
N THR A 12 -23.28 5.74 17.72
CA THR A 12 -24.56 5.20 17.21
C THR A 12 -25.19 6.03 16.10
N ASN A 13 -24.50 7.08 15.65
CA ASN A 13 -24.84 7.90 14.49
C ASN A 13 -23.57 8.03 13.65
N ASP A 14 -23.48 7.37 12.50
CA ASP A 14 -22.40 7.61 11.54
C ASP A 14 -22.41 9.09 11.15
N GLU A 15 -21.57 9.90 11.80
CA GLU A 15 -21.43 11.34 11.51
C GLU A 15 -20.59 11.51 10.24
N ALA A 16 -21.11 11.03 9.12
CA ALA A 16 -20.60 11.38 7.80
C ALA A 16 -21.07 12.81 7.49
N PHE A 17 -20.23 13.79 7.79
CA PHE A 17 -20.47 15.17 7.36
C PHE A 17 -20.05 15.32 5.90
N PRO A 18 -20.90 15.90 5.03
CA PRO A 18 -20.48 16.24 3.69
C PRO A 18 -19.32 17.25 3.78
N LEU A 19 -18.14 16.84 3.36
CA LEU A 19 -17.05 17.78 3.12
C LEU A 19 -17.50 18.72 2.00
N ALA A 20 -17.25 20.03 2.15
CA ALA A 20 -17.55 21.00 1.12
C ALA A 20 -16.99 20.50 -0.22
N GLU A 21 -17.86 20.39 -1.22
CA GLU A 21 -17.49 19.96 -2.57
C GLU A 21 -16.28 20.81 -3.01
N LYS A 22 -15.16 20.18 -3.37
CA LYS A 22 -13.99 20.91 -3.88
C LYS A 22 -14.48 21.64 -5.13
N GLY A 23 -14.73 22.94 -4.97
CA GLY A 23 -15.33 23.77 -6.01
C GLY A 23 -14.67 23.47 -7.35
N LEU A 24 -15.48 23.03 -8.31
CA LEU A 24 -15.08 22.79 -9.68
C LEU A 24 -14.17 23.96 -10.08
N LYS A 25 -12.88 23.69 -10.34
CA LYS A 25 -11.95 24.76 -10.75
C LYS A 25 -12.62 25.48 -11.92
N ARG A 26 -12.99 26.75 -11.72
CA ARG A 26 -13.61 27.59 -12.76
C ARG A 26 -12.72 27.52 -13.99
N ALA A 27 -13.12 26.69 -14.96
CA ALA A 27 -12.52 26.69 -16.28
C ALA A 27 -12.91 28.02 -16.91
N GLY A 28 -11.99 28.99 -16.96
CA GLY A 28 -12.31 30.23 -17.68
C GLY A 28 -11.40 31.43 -17.51
N TRP A 29 -10.55 31.55 -16.48
CA TRP A 29 -9.80 32.81 -16.30
C TRP A 29 -8.39 32.83 -16.94
N GLY A 30 -7.77 31.66 -17.13
CA GLY A 30 -6.40 31.58 -17.67
C GLY A 30 -6.27 32.03 -19.12
N LYS A 31 -7.29 31.80 -19.96
CA LYS A 31 -7.22 32.14 -21.39
C LYS A 31 -7.30 33.65 -21.63
N GLN A 32 -8.19 34.36 -20.93
CA GLN A 32 -8.28 35.81 -21.04
C GLN A 32 -7.01 36.51 -20.53
N SER A 33 -6.39 36.01 -19.46
CA SER A 33 -5.13 36.57 -18.95
C SER A 33 -3.95 36.38 -19.92
N VAL A 34 -3.88 35.24 -20.62
CA VAL A 34 -2.82 34.99 -21.62
C VAL A 34 -3.00 35.88 -22.84
N PHE A 35 -4.23 36.03 -23.35
CA PHE A 35 -4.48 36.93 -24.49
C PHE A 35 -4.21 38.40 -24.13
N LEU A 36 -4.57 38.83 -22.91
CA LEU A 36 -4.27 40.19 -22.44
C LEU A 36 -2.75 40.41 -22.28
N SER A 37 -2.03 39.44 -21.70
CA SER A 37 -0.56 39.51 -21.55
C SER A 37 0.17 39.53 -22.88
N ILE A 38 -0.25 38.71 -23.86
CA ILE A 38 0.34 38.71 -25.21
C ILE A 38 0.10 40.05 -25.88
N ALA A 39 -1.14 40.59 -25.81
CA ALA A 39 -1.47 41.88 -26.39
C ALA A 39 -0.68 43.04 -25.74
N THR A 40 -0.53 43.04 -24.41
CA THR A 40 0.29 44.05 -23.72
C THR A 40 1.78 43.90 -24.03
N GLY A 41 2.27 42.66 -24.17
CA GLY A 41 3.66 42.40 -24.52
C GLY A 41 4.01 42.85 -25.93
N THR A 42 3.14 42.57 -26.92
CA THR A 42 3.33 43.04 -28.30
C THR A 42 3.28 44.56 -28.40
N LEU A 43 2.38 45.21 -27.65
CA LEU A 43 2.29 46.66 -27.61
C LEU A 43 3.52 47.29 -26.96
N PHE A 44 4.02 46.71 -25.87
CA PHE A 44 5.24 47.18 -25.21
C PHE A 44 6.47 47.03 -26.11
N ILE A 45 6.61 45.90 -26.81
CA ILE A 45 7.71 45.68 -27.76
C ILE A 45 7.62 46.69 -28.93
N ALA A 46 6.42 46.96 -29.46
CA ALA A 46 6.24 47.94 -30.53
C ALA A 46 6.57 49.36 -30.07
N ILE A 47 6.18 49.74 -28.84
CA ILE A 47 6.53 51.04 -28.24
C ILE A 47 8.03 51.14 -28.02
N VAL A 48 8.67 50.10 -27.46
CA VAL A 48 10.13 50.07 -27.25
C VAL A 48 10.86 50.15 -28.59
N ALA A 49 10.42 49.45 -29.63
CA ALA A 49 11.00 49.54 -30.97
C ALA A 49 10.85 50.94 -31.57
N ALA A 50 9.67 51.58 -31.42
CA ALA A 50 9.45 52.94 -31.88
C ALA A 50 10.33 53.96 -31.12
N VAL A 51 10.49 53.80 -29.81
CA VAL A 51 11.36 54.63 -28.97
C VAL A 51 12.83 54.40 -29.32
N LEU A 52 13.26 53.15 -29.54
CA LEU A 52 14.62 52.83 -29.97
C LEU A 52 14.92 53.39 -31.37
N SER A 53 13.98 53.34 -32.31
CA SER A 53 14.13 53.99 -33.63
C SER A 53 14.19 55.52 -33.55
N MET A 54 13.48 56.14 -32.60
CA MET A 54 13.60 57.58 -32.33
C MET A 54 14.97 57.92 -31.71
N ILE A 55 15.47 57.08 -30.83
CA ILE A 55 16.79 57.20 -30.19
C ILE A 55 17.94 57.03 -31.20
N SER A 56 17.79 56.16 -32.22
CA SER A 56 18.80 56.03 -33.31
C SER A 56 19.01 57.31 -34.12
N SER A 57 18.12 58.30 -34.05
CA SER A 57 18.28 59.61 -34.69
C SER A 57 18.95 60.68 -33.80
N VAL A 58 19.31 60.35 -32.55
CA VAL A 58 19.91 61.29 -31.58
C VAL A 58 21.33 60.90 -31.15
N PHE A 59 21.81 59.68 -31.40
CA PHE A 59 23.11 59.19 -30.91
C PHE A 59 24.23 59.03 -31.98
N VAL A 60 24.22 59.84 -33.05
CA VAL A 60 25.42 60.10 -33.88
C VAL A 60 26.41 61.04 -33.18
N SER A 61 26.11 61.50 -31.96
CA SER A 61 27.01 62.37 -31.21
C SER A 61 27.02 62.02 -29.73
N HIS A 62 27.69 60.93 -29.36
CA HIS A 62 28.67 60.98 -28.27
C HIS A 62 29.49 59.68 -28.24
N ASP A 63 30.74 59.80 -28.62
CA ASP A 63 31.76 58.78 -28.44
C ASP A 63 32.16 58.68 -26.95
N THR A 64 32.80 57.57 -26.62
CA THR A 64 33.79 57.39 -25.55
C THR A 64 33.37 56.71 -24.24
N SER A 65 34.11 55.61 -23.99
CA SER A 65 34.48 54.97 -22.71
C SER A 65 33.58 53.89 -22.13
N SER A 66 33.89 52.68 -22.56
CA SER A 66 33.80 51.44 -21.81
C SER A 66 34.74 51.45 -20.59
N GLN A 67 34.29 50.88 -19.47
CA GLN A 67 35.04 49.83 -18.76
C GLN A 67 34.18 49.13 -17.68
N ALA A 68 34.17 47.81 -17.76
CA ALA A 68 33.71 46.90 -16.72
C ALA A 68 34.89 46.54 -15.80
N VAL A 69 34.59 46.28 -14.53
CA VAL A 69 35.54 45.67 -13.58
C VAL A 69 34.86 44.45 -12.96
N ALA A 70 35.48 43.29 -13.09
CA ALA A 70 35.27 42.15 -12.21
C ALA A 70 36.65 41.55 -11.89
N SER A 71 36.96 41.49 -10.60
CA SER A 71 38.20 40.92 -10.07
C SER A 71 37.98 39.52 -9.50
N SER A 72 38.99 38.70 -9.77
CA SER A 72 39.40 37.43 -9.18
C SER A 72 39.63 37.53 -7.64
N THR A 73 39.80 36.48 -6.84
CA THR A 73 40.77 35.37 -6.94
C THR A 73 40.44 34.23 -5.95
N ALA A 74 40.98 33.06 -6.27
CA ALA A 74 41.05 31.82 -5.49
C ALA A 74 42.21 31.80 -4.47
N SER A 75 42.23 30.78 -3.60
CA SER A 75 43.36 29.88 -3.22
C SER A 75 42.89 28.95 -2.09
N ALA A 76 42.93 27.61 -2.19
CA ALA A 76 44.08 26.69 -2.11
C ALA A 76 44.70 26.66 -0.69
N ALA A 77 45.09 25.56 -0.04
CA ALA A 77 45.25 24.14 -0.38
C ALA A 77 45.40 23.29 0.92
N ALA A 78 45.18 21.96 0.78
CA ALA A 78 45.88 20.78 1.36
C ALA A 78 46.15 20.69 2.90
N VAL A 79 46.29 19.53 3.57
CA VAL A 79 47.12 18.34 3.30
C VAL A 79 46.83 17.17 4.30
N VAL A 80 47.00 15.92 3.82
CA VAL A 80 47.71 14.75 4.42
C VAL A 80 47.05 13.77 5.44
N ALA A 81 46.79 12.56 4.93
CA ALA A 81 47.23 11.18 5.31
C ALA A 81 47.04 10.54 6.72
N SER A 82 46.31 9.39 6.69
CA SER A 82 46.70 8.00 7.04
C SER A 82 47.13 7.50 8.44
N THR A 83 46.46 6.38 8.79
CA THR A 83 46.92 5.08 9.37
C THR A 83 46.88 4.75 10.87
N ALA A 84 46.26 3.58 11.11
CA ALA A 84 46.70 2.41 11.91
C ALA A 84 46.09 2.12 13.31
N LEU A 85 45.89 0.81 13.50
CA LEU A 85 45.31 0.03 14.61
C LEU A 85 46.16 0.01 15.89
N THR A 86 45.51 -0.32 17.02
CA THR A 86 45.92 -1.23 18.14
C THR A 86 44.91 -1.02 19.29
N SER A 87 44.57 -1.91 20.23
CA SER A 87 44.89 -3.29 20.62
C SER A 87 43.92 -3.69 21.77
N ALA A 88 43.73 -4.98 21.99
CA ALA A 88 42.83 -5.60 22.97
C ALA A 88 43.31 -5.56 24.44
N THR A 89 42.38 -5.80 25.39
CA THR A 89 42.61 -6.58 26.62
C THR A 89 41.30 -7.18 27.20
N PRO A 90 41.37 -8.28 27.97
CA PRO A 90 40.24 -9.11 28.41
C PRO A 90 39.82 -8.86 29.86
N ILE A 91 38.59 -9.24 30.24
CA ILE A 91 38.13 -9.31 31.63
C ILE A 91 37.62 -10.74 31.90
N ALA A 92 38.09 -11.32 32.99
CA ALA A 92 37.81 -12.68 33.45
C ALA A 92 36.85 -12.69 34.66
N THR A 93 36.18 -13.84 34.82
CA THR A 93 35.54 -14.48 36.00
C THR A 93 34.22 -13.91 36.56
N PRO A 94 33.35 -14.74 37.20
CA PRO A 94 33.61 -16.07 37.77
C PRO A 94 32.69 -17.23 37.34
N ILE A 95 33.26 -18.41 37.56
CA ILE A 95 32.70 -19.75 37.54
C ILE A 95 31.59 -19.86 38.60
N VAL A 96 30.42 -20.34 38.19
CA VAL A 96 29.40 -20.88 39.10
C VAL A 96 29.19 -22.32 38.65
N ASP A 97 29.62 -23.25 39.50
CA ASP A 97 29.30 -24.66 39.39
C ASP A 97 27.81 -24.83 39.73
N ASP A 98 27.01 -25.25 38.75
CA ASP A 98 25.72 -25.90 39.01
C ASP A 98 25.62 -27.16 38.13
N GLU A 99 26.23 -28.21 38.65
CA GLU A 99 25.94 -29.59 38.31
C GLU A 99 24.50 -29.92 38.75
N SER A 100 23.49 -29.38 38.05
CA SER A 100 22.11 -29.86 38.19
C SER A 100 21.12 -29.39 37.12
N LEU A 101 21.54 -29.18 35.87
CA LEU A 101 20.56 -29.24 34.78
C LEU A 101 20.30 -30.70 34.43
N LYS A 102 19.37 -31.29 35.19
CA LYS A 102 18.57 -32.42 34.72
C LYS A 102 18.23 -32.15 33.27
N THR A 103 18.56 -33.11 32.42
CA THR A 103 17.97 -33.32 31.10
C THR A 103 16.48 -33.05 31.20
N VAL A 104 16.07 -31.82 30.86
CA VAL A 104 14.76 -31.57 30.32
C VAL A 104 14.83 -32.27 28.98
N GLU A 105 14.36 -33.51 28.94
CA GLU A 105 13.88 -34.09 27.70
C GLU A 105 13.00 -33.02 27.07
N ASP A 106 13.54 -32.43 26.01
CA ASP A 106 12.84 -31.61 25.05
C ASP A 106 11.58 -32.37 24.70
N SER A 107 10.49 -32.04 25.40
CA SER A 107 9.15 -32.40 24.96
C SER A 107 8.95 -31.60 23.70
N GLN A 108 9.50 -32.12 22.59
CA GLN A 108 9.24 -31.65 21.26
C GLN A 108 7.73 -31.69 21.09
N THR A 109 7.14 -30.55 21.37
CA THR A 109 5.73 -30.32 21.14
C THR A 109 5.66 -30.27 19.62
N SER A 110 5.29 -31.40 18.99
CA SER A 110 5.29 -31.52 17.55
C SER A 110 4.41 -30.40 16.98
N GLU A 111 5.01 -29.49 16.24
CA GLU A 111 4.31 -28.34 15.66
C GLU A 111 3.15 -28.81 14.78
N ALA A 112 2.00 -28.13 14.86
CA ALA A 112 0.84 -28.51 14.05
C ALA A 112 1.18 -28.34 12.55
N PRO A 113 0.83 -29.30 11.68
CA PRO A 113 1.16 -29.23 10.27
C PRO A 113 0.40 -28.09 9.57
N ILE A 114 1.06 -27.48 8.58
CA ILE A 114 0.44 -26.51 7.67
C ILE A 114 -0.43 -27.26 6.67
N GLN A 115 -1.71 -26.90 6.59
CA GLN A 115 -2.66 -27.45 5.60
C GLN A 115 -2.62 -26.62 4.32
N ASP A 116 -2.81 -27.25 3.15
CA ASP A 116 -2.88 -26.57 1.86
C ASP A 116 -4.05 -27.06 1.00
N CYS A 117 -4.43 -26.26 0.00
CA CYS A 117 -5.51 -26.57 -0.94
C CYS A 117 -5.04 -27.03 -2.31
N GLY A 118 -3.77 -27.40 -2.47
CA GLY A 118 -3.18 -27.66 -3.78
C GLY A 118 -3.26 -26.45 -4.71
N ASN A 119 -3.38 -26.70 -6.02
CA ASN A 119 -3.37 -25.66 -7.05
C ASN A 119 -4.50 -25.81 -8.08
N THR A 120 -5.49 -26.67 -7.80
CA THR A 120 -6.67 -26.87 -8.67
C THR A 120 -7.94 -27.02 -7.82
N PRO A 121 -9.13 -26.69 -8.36
CA PRO A 121 -10.40 -26.92 -7.66
C PRO A 121 -10.59 -28.37 -7.20
N ASP A 122 -10.16 -29.35 -8.00
CA ASP A 122 -10.26 -30.77 -7.64
C ASP A 122 -9.35 -31.15 -6.46
N GLN A 123 -8.10 -30.66 -6.45
CA GLN A 123 -7.19 -30.85 -5.32
C GLN A 123 -7.73 -30.16 -4.07
N ALA A 124 -8.24 -28.94 -4.20
CA ALA A 124 -8.80 -28.19 -3.09
C ALA A 124 -9.98 -28.93 -2.45
N ARG A 125 -10.90 -29.46 -3.26
CA ARG A 125 -12.00 -30.30 -2.77
C ARG A 125 -11.52 -31.60 -2.12
N ALA A 126 -10.53 -32.26 -2.72
CA ALA A 126 -9.94 -33.48 -2.15
C ALA A 126 -9.27 -33.21 -0.79
N ASN A 127 -8.68 -32.03 -0.60
CA ASN A 127 -8.08 -31.58 0.65
C ASN A 127 -9.10 -30.98 1.64
N GLY A 128 -10.40 -31.00 1.33
CA GLY A 128 -11.45 -30.47 2.20
C GLY A 128 -11.48 -28.94 2.30
N CYS A 129 -10.96 -28.25 1.28
CA CYS A 129 -11.02 -26.79 1.21
C CYS A 129 -12.37 -26.28 0.72
N ILE A 130 -12.68 -25.05 1.14
CA ILE A 130 -13.88 -24.30 0.78
C ILE A 130 -13.44 -23.03 0.07
N PHE A 131 -14.16 -22.62 -0.97
CA PHE A 131 -13.88 -21.36 -1.65
C PHE A 131 -14.50 -20.18 -0.89
N ASP A 132 -13.65 -19.33 -0.31
CA ASP A 132 -14.05 -18.10 0.36
C ASP A 132 -14.16 -16.99 -0.69
N VAL A 133 -15.39 -16.69 -1.12
CA VAL A 133 -15.67 -15.68 -2.17
C VAL A 133 -15.14 -14.30 -1.77
N MET A 134 -15.27 -13.91 -0.49
CA MET A 134 -14.75 -12.61 -0.05
C MET A 134 -13.22 -12.55 -0.15
N MET A 135 -12.51 -13.64 0.15
CA MET A 135 -11.05 -13.70 -0.07
C MET A 135 -10.65 -13.94 -1.53
N GLN A 136 -11.52 -14.55 -2.35
CA GLN A 136 -11.19 -15.15 -3.64
C GLN A 136 -10.14 -16.28 -3.53
N LEU A 137 -10.21 -17.07 -2.44
CA LEU A 137 -9.23 -18.13 -2.15
C LEU A 137 -9.90 -19.46 -1.81
N TRP A 138 -9.36 -20.55 -2.35
CA TRP A 138 -9.54 -21.88 -1.77
C TRP A 138 -8.84 -21.93 -0.42
N THR A 139 -9.62 -22.18 0.64
CA THR A 139 -9.19 -22.08 2.04
C THR A 139 -9.46 -23.40 2.76
N PRO A 140 -8.50 -23.96 3.52
CA PRO A 140 -8.77 -25.14 4.34
C PRO A 140 -9.92 -24.86 5.32
N ALA A 141 -10.83 -25.82 5.51
CA ALA A 141 -12.07 -25.60 6.27
C ALA A 141 -11.83 -25.04 7.69
N ALA A 142 -10.71 -25.41 8.33
CA ALA A 142 -10.34 -24.91 9.66
C ALA A 142 -10.11 -23.38 9.71
N CYS A 143 -9.78 -22.75 8.58
CA CYS A 143 -9.54 -21.30 8.46
C CYS A 143 -10.66 -20.55 7.71
N PHE A 144 -11.75 -21.22 7.34
CA PHE A 144 -12.89 -20.59 6.67
C PHE A 144 -13.88 -20.05 7.71
N ASP A 145 -13.99 -18.72 7.81
CA ASP A 145 -15.00 -18.06 8.64
C ASP A 145 -16.28 -17.82 7.82
N GLU A 146 -17.13 -18.86 7.77
CA GLU A 146 -18.37 -18.84 6.99
C GLU A 146 -19.30 -17.69 7.42
N VAL A 147 -19.42 -17.46 8.74
CA VAL A 147 -20.31 -16.43 9.30
C VAL A 147 -19.87 -15.04 8.85
N LEU A 148 -18.56 -14.77 8.92
CA LEU A 148 -18.00 -13.50 8.47
C LEU A 148 -18.14 -13.33 6.96
N SER A 149 -17.78 -14.36 6.18
CA SER A 149 -17.84 -14.32 4.71
C SER A 149 -19.27 -14.04 4.24
N ASN A 150 -20.26 -14.76 4.78
CA ASN A 150 -21.67 -14.56 4.44
C ASN A 150 -22.17 -13.16 4.83
N ARG A 151 -21.82 -12.66 6.02
CA ARG A 151 -22.22 -11.30 6.45
C ARG A 151 -21.74 -10.23 5.48
N PHE A 152 -20.50 -10.32 5.00
CA PHE A 152 -19.96 -9.37 4.03
C PHE A 152 -20.57 -9.53 2.63
N LEU A 153 -20.90 -10.76 2.22
CA LEU A 153 -21.58 -11.03 0.96
C LEU A 153 -23.03 -10.53 0.95
N GLU A 154 -23.71 -10.54 2.11
CA GLU A 154 -25.10 -10.08 2.25
C GLU A 154 -25.25 -8.56 2.29
N VAL A 155 -24.27 -7.84 2.86
CA VAL A 155 -24.34 -6.38 3.02
C VAL A 155 -24.17 -5.65 1.69
N GLY A 156 -23.41 -6.21 0.74
CA GLY A 156 -23.13 -5.52 -0.52
C GLY A 156 -23.88 -6.09 -1.71
N ASN A 157 -24.19 -5.20 -2.66
CA ASN A 157 -24.68 -5.58 -3.97
C ASN A 157 -23.51 -5.90 -4.90
N TRP A 158 -22.87 -7.05 -4.68
CA TRP A 158 -21.67 -7.45 -5.40
C TRP A 158 -21.99 -7.97 -6.80
N THR A 159 -21.12 -7.63 -7.75
CA THR A 159 -21.19 -8.17 -9.11
C THR A 159 -19.78 -8.61 -9.51
N TRP A 160 -19.66 -9.87 -9.90
CA TRP A 160 -18.42 -10.46 -10.39
C TRP A 160 -18.54 -10.69 -11.88
N TYR A 161 -17.67 -10.07 -12.65
CA TYR A 161 -17.62 -10.24 -14.10
C TYR A 161 -16.57 -11.28 -14.46
N ALA A 162 -16.88 -12.11 -15.47
CA ALA A 162 -15.94 -13.12 -15.98
C ALA A 162 -14.81 -12.51 -16.81
N ASP A 163 -15.02 -11.31 -17.36
CA ASP A 163 -14.11 -10.66 -18.29
C ASP A 163 -14.04 -9.14 -18.06
N PRO A 164 -12.97 -8.47 -18.52
CA PRO A 164 -12.82 -7.01 -18.36
C PRO A 164 -13.90 -6.19 -19.08
N GLY A 165 -14.53 -6.74 -20.11
CA GLY A 165 -15.60 -6.10 -20.89
C GLY A 165 -16.98 -6.23 -20.24
N ALA A 166 -17.07 -6.88 -19.07
CA ALA A 166 -18.32 -7.10 -18.35
C ALA A 166 -19.39 -7.84 -19.17
N THR A 167 -18.99 -8.76 -20.05
CA THR A 167 -19.91 -9.47 -20.95
C THR A 167 -20.69 -10.60 -20.26
N ARG A 168 -20.12 -11.19 -19.20
CA ARG A 168 -20.76 -12.23 -18.39
C ARG A 168 -20.61 -11.92 -16.90
N ILE A 169 -21.70 -12.12 -16.16
CA ILE A 169 -21.75 -12.02 -14.70
C ILE A 169 -21.81 -13.42 -14.10
N TYR A 170 -21.07 -13.65 -13.02
CA TYR A 170 -21.23 -14.83 -12.17
C TYR A 170 -22.30 -14.59 -11.11
N THR A 171 -23.15 -15.59 -10.91
CA THR A 171 -24.01 -15.70 -9.74
C THR A 171 -23.18 -16.03 -8.49
N LEU A 172 -23.71 -15.76 -7.30
CA LEU A 172 -23.05 -16.17 -6.06
C LEU A 172 -22.86 -17.69 -5.97
N GLU A 173 -23.79 -18.48 -6.52
CA GLU A 173 -23.66 -19.94 -6.57
C GLU A 173 -22.48 -20.38 -7.45
N GLU A 174 -22.27 -19.74 -8.60
CA GLU A 174 -21.10 -19.98 -9.44
C GLU A 174 -19.80 -19.55 -8.74
N MET A 175 -19.80 -18.39 -8.07
CA MET A 175 -18.65 -17.92 -7.31
C MET A 175 -18.24 -18.92 -6.21
N ARG A 176 -19.21 -19.47 -5.47
CA ARG A 176 -18.95 -20.46 -4.41
C ARG A 176 -18.34 -21.77 -4.92
N LYS A 177 -18.41 -22.06 -6.22
CA LYS A 177 -17.74 -23.22 -6.81
C LYS A 177 -16.23 -23.02 -6.92
N GLY A 178 -15.74 -21.76 -6.97
CA GLY A 178 -14.33 -21.46 -7.15
C GLY A 178 -13.75 -21.93 -8.49
N GLU A 179 -14.61 -22.17 -9.49
CA GLU A 179 -14.28 -22.72 -10.81
C GLU A 179 -14.08 -21.62 -11.86
N HIS A 180 -13.27 -20.62 -11.50
CA HIS A 180 -12.85 -19.53 -12.35
C HIS A 180 -11.39 -19.20 -12.05
N ASP A 181 -10.62 -18.75 -13.05
CA ASP A 181 -9.21 -18.37 -12.84
C ASP A 181 -9.09 -17.00 -12.17
N ALA A 182 -10.01 -16.10 -12.50
CA ALA A 182 -10.13 -14.77 -11.94
C ALA A 182 -11.52 -14.20 -12.19
N VAL A 183 -11.84 -13.16 -11.44
CA VAL A 183 -13.02 -12.33 -11.65
C VAL A 183 -12.64 -10.86 -11.72
N TYR A 184 -13.52 -10.06 -12.31
CA TYR A 184 -13.38 -8.62 -12.38
C TYR A 184 -14.47 -8.00 -11.52
N VAL A 185 -14.10 -7.18 -10.56
CA VAL A 185 -15.00 -6.60 -9.55
C VAL A 185 -14.88 -5.10 -9.52
N ALA A 186 -15.93 -4.41 -9.06
CA ALA A 186 -15.84 -2.99 -8.76
C ALA A 186 -14.83 -2.72 -7.64
N GLN A 187 -14.21 -1.56 -7.65
CA GLN A 187 -13.26 -1.16 -6.61
C GLN A 187 -13.83 -1.26 -5.18
N ASP A 188 -15.13 -0.99 -4.98
CA ASP A 188 -15.75 -1.05 -3.65
C ASP A 188 -15.75 -2.48 -3.07
N TYR A 189 -15.84 -3.50 -3.93
CA TYR A 189 -15.62 -4.88 -3.53
C TYR A 189 -14.20 -5.08 -3.00
N HIS A 190 -13.20 -4.52 -3.70
CA HIS A 190 -11.80 -4.65 -3.31
C HIS A 190 -11.49 -3.91 -2.00
N VAL A 191 -12.11 -2.74 -1.75
CA VAL A 191 -12.07 -2.04 -0.45
C VAL A 191 -12.67 -2.93 0.64
N THR A 192 -13.82 -3.51 0.37
CA THR A 192 -14.51 -4.38 1.31
C THR A 192 -13.72 -5.65 1.61
N HIS A 193 -13.06 -6.25 0.61
CA HIS A 193 -12.13 -7.36 0.78
C HIS A 193 -11.00 -7.02 1.76
N CYS A 194 -10.39 -5.83 1.68
CA CYS A 194 -9.35 -5.41 2.62
C CYS A 194 -9.87 -5.31 4.06
N ILE A 195 -11.09 -4.76 4.24
CA ILE A 195 -11.73 -4.66 5.56
C ILE A 195 -12.08 -6.05 6.09
N TYR A 196 -12.62 -6.92 5.23
CA TYR A 196 -12.93 -8.31 5.54
C TYR A 196 -11.68 -9.08 6.01
N ALA A 197 -10.56 -8.98 5.28
CA ALA A 197 -9.31 -9.63 5.65
C ALA A 197 -8.81 -9.14 7.01
N TRP A 198 -8.87 -7.83 7.28
CA TRP A 198 -8.51 -7.29 8.59
C TRP A 198 -9.44 -7.81 9.69
N GLU A 199 -10.75 -7.79 9.50
CA GLU A 199 -11.69 -8.29 10.50
C GLU A 199 -11.48 -9.80 10.76
N LYS A 200 -11.24 -10.59 9.70
CA LYS A 200 -10.93 -12.02 9.80
C LYS A 200 -9.67 -12.27 10.62
N LEU A 201 -8.60 -11.50 10.39
CA LEU A 201 -7.38 -11.56 11.19
C LEU A 201 -7.65 -11.26 12.67
N VAL A 202 -8.38 -10.18 12.97
CA VAL A 202 -8.69 -9.80 14.36
C VAL A 202 -9.54 -10.87 15.04
N ARG A 203 -10.54 -11.43 14.34
CA ARG A 203 -11.39 -12.52 14.87
C ARG A 203 -10.56 -13.76 15.16
N ALA A 204 -9.73 -14.20 14.21
CA ALA A 204 -8.89 -15.38 14.38
C ALA A 204 -7.92 -15.22 15.56
N MET A 205 -7.26 -14.07 15.69
CA MET A 205 -6.39 -13.79 16.83
C MET A 205 -7.14 -13.80 18.17
N ARG A 206 -8.34 -13.21 18.23
CA ARG A 206 -9.13 -13.15 19.48
C ARG A 206 -9.70 -14.50 19.90
N ASN A 207 -10.04 -15.34 18.93
CA ASN A 207 -10.62 -16.65 19.17
C ASN A 207 -9.56 -17.77 19.21
N GLN A 208 -8.29 -17.44 18.99
CA GLN A 208 -7.20 -18.41 18.84
C GLN A 208 -7.46 -19.44 17.73
N GLU A 209 -8.10 -19.00 16.65
CA GLU A 209 -8.33 -19.79 15.45
C GLU A 209 -7.09 -19.78 14.55
N PRO A 210 -6.91 -20.81 13.69
CA PRO A 210 -5.82 -20.82 12.74
C PRO A 210 -5.96 -19.70 11.69
N LEU A 211 -4.83 -19.30 11.13
CA LEU A 211 -4.70 -18.19 10.20
C LEU A 211 -4.32 -18.70 8.82
N ILE A 212 -4.78 -17.98 7.79
CA ILE A 212 -4.30 -18.17 6.42
C ILE A 212 -3.08 -17.30 6.14
N THR A 213 -2.26 -17.70 5.16
CA THR A 213 -1.03 -17.01 4.79
C THR A 213 -1.24 -15.52 4.49
N GLU A 214 -2.34 -15.17 3.83
CA GLU A 214 -2.65 -13.79 3.42
C GLU A 214 -2.93 -12.87 4.59
N LEU A 215 -3.35 -13.40 5.75
CA LEU A 215 -3.60 -12.57 6.94
C LEU A 215 -2.32 -12.21 7.69
N ILE A 216 -1.24 -12.96 7.46
CA ILE A 216 0.06 -12.78 8.13
C ILE A 216 1.16 -12.35 7.16
N SER A 217 0.86 -12.22 5.87
CA SER A 217 1.77 -11.69 4.86
C SER A 217 1.80 -10.16 4.91
N TYR A 218 2.99 -9.59 5.11
CA TYR A 218 3.14 -8.13 5.04
C TYR A 218 2.85 -7.61 3.62
N ASP A 219 3.28 -8.33 2.60
CA ASP A 219 3.07 -7.96 1.19
C ASP A 219 1.59 -7.84 0.84
N HIS A 220 0.73 -8.69 1.42
CA HIS A 220 -0.71 -8.59 1.25
C HIS A 220 -1.28 -7.28 1.86
N VAL A 221 -0.76 -6.86 3.02
CA VAL A 221 -1.12 -5.57 3.63
C VAL A 221 -0.65 -4.40 2.77
N ILE A 222 0.57 -4.47 2.19
CA ILE A 222 1.09 -3.43 1.29
C ILE A 222 0.24 -3.32 0.01
N HIS A 223 -0.17 -4.44 -0.56
CA HIS A 223 -1.10 -4.48 -1.69
C HIS A 223 -2.40 -3.75 -1.34
N CYS A 224 -3.02 -4.09 -0.20
CA CYS A 224 -4.24 -3.44 0.27
C CYS A 224 -4.05 -1.93 0.45
N ARG A 225 -2.94 -1.50 1.06
CA ARG A 225 -2.64 -0.08 1.27
C ARG A 225 -2.55 0.67 -0.07
N HIS A 226 -1.71 0.22 -0.99
CA HIS A 226 -1.40 0.96 -2.22
C HIS A 226 -2.46 0.81 -3.31
N LYS A 227 -3.12 -0.35 -3.41
CA LYS A 227 -4.11 -0.62 -4.46
C LYS A 227 -5.53 -0.22 -4.06
N THR A 228 -5.77 0.02 -2.77
CA THR A 228 -7.14 0.18 -2.25
C THR A 228 -7.32 1.40 -1.37
N LEU A 229 -6.50 1.57 -0.32
CA LEU A 229 -6.74 2.60 0.70
C LEU A 229 -6.08 3.96 0.40
N GLN A 230 -4.92 3.98 -0.25
CA GLN A 230 -4.14 5.20 -0.52
C GLN A 230 -4.15 5.57 -2.01
N ARG A 231 -5.33 5.58 -2.63
CA ARG A 231 -5.47 5.88 -4.06
C ARG A 231 -5.00 7.30 -4.39
N GLN A 232 -4.11 7.41 -5.37
CA GLN A 232 -3.61 8.70 -5.88
C GLN A 232 -4.59 9.40 -6.83
N ASP A 233 -5.59 8.69 -7.35
CA ASP A 233 -6.59 9.23 -8.29
C ASP A 233 -7.76 9.97 -7.62
N GLY A 234 -7.71 10.14 -6.29
CA GLY A 234 -8.74 10.83 -5.53
C GLY A 234 -10.13 10.17 -5.59
N GLY A 235 -10.20 8.88 -5.94
CA GLY A 235 -11.46 8.13 -6.01
C GLY A 235 -12.26 8.35 -7.31
N ALA A 236 -11.69 9.03 -8.31
CA ALA A 236 -12.36 9.21 -9.59
C ALA A 236 -12.30 7.91 -10.43
N SER A 237 -13.48 7.46 -10.89
CA SER A 237 -13.80 6.26 -11.70
C SER A 237 -14.07 4.95 -10.94
N ILE A 238 -15.16 4.28 -11.34
CA ILE A 238 -15.43 2.86 -11.09
C ILE A 238 -14.39 2.09 -11.90
N ARG A 239 -13.35 1.61 -11.22
CA ARG A 239 -12.34 0.75 -11.82
C ARG A 239 -12.72 -0.70 -11.58
N GLY A 240 -12.68 -1.49 -12.65
CA GLY A 240 -12.65 -2.95 -12.55
C GLY A 240 -11.29 -3.40 -12.03
N VAL A 241 -11.27 -4.14 -10.92
CA VAL A 241 -10.09 -4.79 -10.37
C VAL A 241 -10.17 -6.28 -10.70
N ARG A 242 -9.09 -6.82 -11.28
CA ARG A 242 -8.96 -8.27 -11.45
C ARG A 242 -8.59 -8.90 -10.11
N ALA A 243 -9.44 -9.78 -9.60
CA ALA A 243 -9.19 -10.61 -8.43
C ALA A 243 -8.94 -12.06 -8.88
N PRO A 244 -7.67 -12.52 -8.91
CA PRO A 244 -7.37 -13.91 -9.23
C PRO A 244 -7.95 -14.85 -8.17
N THR A 245 -8.33 -16.05 -8.59
CA THR A 245 -8.49 -17.17 -7.65
C THR A 245 -7.12 -17.51 -7.10
N GLY A 246 -7.02 -17.68 -5.78
CA GLY A 246 -5.83 -18.19 -5.10
C GLY A 246 -6.11 -19.47 -4.31
N TRP A 247 -5.04 -20.03 -3.76
CA TRP A 247 -5.03 -21.28 -2.99
C TRP A 247 -4.15 -21.03 -1.78
N THR A 248 -4.76 -21.00 -0.60
CA THR A 248 -4.04 -20.61 0.61
C THR A 248 -3.67 -21.82 1.46
N GLN A 249 -2.80 -21.55 2.42
CA GLN A 249 -2.43 -22.47 3.48
C GLN A 249 -3.07 -22.04 4.80
N CYS A 250 -3.19 -22.95 5.75
CA CYS A 250 -3.83 -22.72 7.04
C CYS A 250 -3.02 -23.39 8.16
N ALA A 251 -2.71 -22.62 9.21
CA ALA A 251 -2.07 -23.17 10.41
C ALA A 251 -2.36 -22.31 11.66
N PRO A 252 -2.23 -22.86 12.87
CA PRO A 252 -2.22 -22.07 14.10
C PRO A 252 -1.09 -21.03 14.12
N TYR A 253 -1.28 -19.95 14.88
CA TYR A 253 -0.24 -18.91 15.01
C TYR A 253 1.11 -19.46 15.54
N ASP A 254 1.05 -20.45 16.44
CA ASP A 254 2.25 -21.12 16.95
C ASP A 254 3.03 -21.87 15.88
N THR A 255 2.37 -22.30 14.81
CA THR A 255 3.05 -22.84 13.63
C THR A 255 3.63 -21.69 12.79
N TRP A 256 2.82 -20.67 12.54
CA TRP A 256 3.21 -19.56 11.68
C TRP A 256 4.39 -18.74 12.18
N LYS A 257 4.57 -18.58 13.49
CA LYS A 257 5.72 -17.81 14.03
C LYS A 257 7.08 -18.36 13.59
N ASN A 258 7.16 -19.63 13.22
CA ASN A 258 8.36 -20.30 12.72
C ASN A 258 8.38 -20.44 11.18
N HIS A 259 7.25 -20.16 10.51
CA HIS A 259 7.02 -20.43 9.09
C HIS A 259 6.37 -19.24 8.37
N LEU A 260 6.66 -18.01 8.80
CA LEU A 260 6.08 -16.81 8.20
C LEU A 260 6.39 -16.76 6.68
N PRO A 261 5.42 -16.32 5.85
CA PRO A 261 5.69 -16.12 4.43
C PRO A 261 6.83 -15.10 4.25
N PRO A 262 7.63 -15.23 3.17
CA PRO A 262 8.64 -14.23 2.85
C PRO A 262 8.02 -12.84 2.76
N ASN A 263 8.74 -11.83 3.23
CA ASN A 263 8.36 -10.44 3.08
C ASN A 263 9.23 -9.81 2.00
N GLU A 264 8.73 -9.73 0.77
CA GLU A 264 9.45 -9.07 -0.31
C GLU A 264 9.50 -7.54 -0.10
N HIS A 265 8.52 -6.99 0.63
CA HIS A 265 8.41 -5.57 0.91
C HIS A 265 8.59 -5.21 2.40
N SER A 266 8.99 -6.14 3.30
CA SER A 266 9.36 -5.72 4.67
C SER A 266 10.71 -5.03 4.63
N SER A 267 10.65 -3.75 4.35
CA SER A 267 11.78 -2.88 4.46
C SER A 267 12.10 -2.66 5.94
N VAL A 268 13.37 -2.84 6.25
CA VAL A 268 14.10 -1.99 7.20
C VAL A 268 14.30 -0.58 6.61
N ASP A 269 13.36 -0.09 5.79
CA ASP A 269 13.30 1.26 5.21
C ASP A 269 12.02 1.97 5.63
#